data_AF-A0A509L5B2-F1
#
_entry.id   AF-A0A509L5B2-F1
#
_cell.length_a   1.000
_cell.length_b   1.000
_cell.length_c   1.000
_cell.angle_alpha   90.00
_cell.angle_beta   90.00
_cell.angle_gamma   90.00
#
_symmetry.space_group_name_H-M   'P 1'
#
loop_
_entity.id
_entity.type
_entity.pdbx_description
1 polymer ?
#
loop_
_entity_poly.entity_id
_entity_poly.type
_entity_poly.pdbx_seq_one_letter_code
_entity_poly.pdbx_strand_id
1 'polypeptide(L)'
;MIELFSLEFWIAVLFIINFILVFFLFLFVKKLNHLNLSEPDQKYDDNAREDAITASGSAADIIEMLEPLVTESRKAALSFDEQIKEKKRLLKELNDALDSRIISINLLLSRADALQNKLEERKSQFNFESSSETVIDQQNQIIKMYNQNFDIDAIAQRLLIPKGEVQLVIDLKKKFVAMEENSR
;
A
#
# COMPACT_ATOMS: atom_id res chain seq x y z
N MET A 1 8.78 -11.75 25.12
CA MET A 1 8.90 -12.91 26.03
C MET A 1 7.96 -12.65 27.17
N ILE A 2 6.94 -13.50 27.29
CA ILE A 2 5.77 -13.23 28.10
C ILE A 2 5.93 -14.09 29.37
N GLU A 3 6.52 -13.52 30.41
CA GLU A 3 6.53 -14.10 31.76
C GLU A 3 5.13 -13.94 32.37
N LEU A 4 4.16 -14.67 31.83
CA LEU A 4 2.78 -14.65 32.34
C LEU A 4 2.67 -15.58 33.56
N PHE A 5 2.90 -14.96 34.71
CA PHE A 5 2.43 -15.36 36.04
C PHE A 5 3.04 -16.65 36.62
N SER A 6 3.35 -16.61 37.93
CA SER A 6 3.85 -17.76 38.70
C SER A 6 2.94 -18.97 38.56
N LEU A 7 3.51 -20.17 38.57
CA LEU A 7 2.79 -21.45 38.52
C LEU A 7 1.72 -21.54 39.64
N GLU A 8 1.99 -20.93 40.80
CA GLU A 8 1.04 -20.81 41.90
C GLU A 8 -0.23 -20.01 41.54
N PHE A 9 -0.09 -18.97 40.71
CA PHE A 9 -1.23 -18.18 40.22
C PHE A 9 -2.11 -19.01 39.29
N TRP A 10 -1.51 -19.78 38.38
CA TRP A 10 -2.26 -20.68 37.50
C TRP A 10 -3.00 -21.77 38.27
N ILE A 11 -2.38 -22.33 39.33
CA ILE A 11 -3.05 -23.29 40.22
C ILE A 11 -4.25 -22.63 40.93
N ALA A 12 -4.08 -21.42 41.46
CA ALA A 12 -5.16 -20.69 42.13
C ALA A 12 -6.33 -20.39 41.19
N VAL A 13 -6.05 -19.95 39.96
CA VAL A 13 -7.07 -19.70 38.94
C VAL A 13 -7.82 -20.98 38.56
N LEU A 14 -7.11 -22.09 38.34
CA LEU A 14 -7.73 -23.38 38.04
C LEU A 14 -8.60 -23.89 39.20
N PHE A 15 -8.20 -23.64 40.44
CA PHE A 15 -8.99 -24.00 41.62
C PHE A 15 -10.30 -23.21 41.68
N ILE A 16 -10.25 -21.90 41.44
CA ILE A 16 -11.43 -21.01 41.41
C ILE A 16 -12.40 -21.44 40.30
N ILE A 17 -11.89 -21.70 39.10
CA ILE A 17 -12.70 -22.14 37.96
C ILE A 17 -13.41 -23.46 38.28
N ASN A 18 -12.69 -24.44 38.82
CA ASN A 18 -13.29 -25.71 39.23
C ASN A 18 -14.33 -25.55 40.34
N PHE A 19 -14.07 -24.68 41.32
CA PHE A 19 -15.03 -24.41 42.40
C PHE A 19 -16.33 -23.81 41.86
N ILE A 20 -16.23 -22.83 40.96
CA ILE A 20 -17.39 -22.24 40.28
C ILE A 20 -18.16 -23.30 39.50
N LEU A 21 -17.46 -24.16 38.75
CA LEU A 21 -18.08 -25.21 37.95
C LEU A 21 -18.83 -26.23 38.82
N VAL A 22 -18.24 -26.67 39.94
CA VAL A 22 -18.89 -27.56 40.90
C VAL A 22 -20.10 -26.89 41.55
N PHE A 23 -20.01 -25.60 41.89
CA PHE A 23 -21.12 -24.83 42.44
C PHE A 23 -22.29 -24.72 41.46
N PHE A 24 -22.01 -24.41 40.18
CA PHE A 24 -23.03 -24.39 39.13
C PHE A 24 -23.65 -25.78 38.90
N LEU A 25 -22.84 -26.85 38.91
CA LEU A 25 -23.34 -28.21 38.79
C LEU A 25 -24.23 -28.59 39.97
N PHE A 26 -23.86 -28.20 41.19
CA PHE A 26 -24.68 -28.40 42.39
C PHE A 26 -26.01 -27.65 42.29
N LEU A 27 -26.01 -26.39 41.85
CA LEU A 27 -27.24 -25.64 41.61
C LEU A 27 -28.10 -26.26 40.51
N PHE A 28 -27.47 -26.76 39.44
CA PHE A 28 -28.15 -27.42 38.34
C PHE A 28 -28.82 -28.73 38.80
N VAL A 29 -28.10 -29.57 39.55
CA VAL A 29 -28.62 -30.80 40.14
C VAL A 29 -29.73 -30.48 41.15
N LYS A 30 -29.57 -29.46 41.99
CA LYS A 30 -30.61 -29.05 42.95
C LYS A 30 -31.87 -28.54 42.24
N LYS A 31 -31.72 -27.76 41.17
CA LYS A 31 -32.84 -27.29 40.33
C LYS A 31 -33.54 -28.44 39.60
N LEU A 32 -32.77 -29.42 39.11
CA LEU A 32 -33.31 -30.59 38.42
C LEU A 32 -33.99 -31.59 39.38
N ASN A 33 -33.44 -31.74 40.60
CA ASN A 33 -34.05 -32.57 41.64
C ASN A 33 -35.34 -31.95 42.18
N HIS A 34 -35.46 -30.62 42.22
CA HIS A 34 -36.71 -29.94 42.56
C HIS A 34 -37.80 -30.17 41.50
N LEU A 35 -37.44 -30.47 40.24
CA LEU A 35 -38.41 -30.80 39.19
C LEU A 35 -38.86 -32.28 39.23
N ASN A 36 -38.09 -33.16 39.88
CA ASN A 36 -38.41 -34.60 39.99
C ASN A 36 -39.07 -34.99 41.31
N LEU A 37 -39.21 -34.08 42.27
CA LEU A 37 -39.97 -34.29 43.50
C LEU A 37 -41.18 -33.35 43.53
N SER A 38 -42.17 -33.69 42.72
CA SER A 38 -43.50 -33.07 42.75
C SER A 38 -44.55 -34.16 42.59
N GLU A 39 -44.74 -34.95 43.65
CA GLU A 39 -46.07 -35.51 43.92
C GLU A 39 -46.90 -34.41 44.62
N PRO A 40 -48.11 -34.10 44.12
CA PRO A 40 -48.93 -33.05 44.69
C PRO A 40 -49.70 -33.60 45.89
N ASP A 41 -49.28 -33.23 47.09
CA ASP A 41 -50.14 -33.39 48.27
C ASP A 41 -51.14 -32.24 48.26
N GLN A 42 -52.36 -32.57 47.84
CA GLN A 42 -53.45 -31.67 47.56
C GLN A 42 -54.04 -31.14 48.87
N LYS A 43 -53.51 -30.03 49.39
CA LYS A 43 -54.25 -29.14 50.29
C LYS A 43 -54.64 -27.89 49.50
N TYR A 44 -55.94 -27.76 49.31
CA TYR A 44 -56.61 -26.54 48.86
C TYR A 44 -56.10 -25.33 49.66
N ASP A 45 -55.33 -24.47 49.00
CA ASP A 45 -55.07 -23.11 49.44
C ASP A 45 -55.54 -22.19 48.30
N ASP A 46 -56.75 -21.64 48.46
CA ASP A 46 -57.39 -20.77 47.47
C ASP A 46 -56.56 -19.50 47.21
N ASN A 47 -55.62 -19.17 48.11
CA ASN A 47 -54.70 -18.04 47.98
C ASN A 47 -53.58 -18.27 46.95
N ALA A 48 -53.19 -19.52 46.68
CA ALA A 48 -52.12 -19.84 45.74
C ALA A 48 -52.53 -19.65 44.26
N ARG A 49 -53.84 -19.67 43.97
CA ARG A 49 -54.37 -19.37 42.63
C ARG A 49 -54.34 -17.87 42.34
N GLU A 50 -54.62 -17.03 43.33
CA GLU A 50 -54.55 -15.57 43.18
C GLU A 50 -53.11 -15.10 42.95
N ASP A 51 -52.15 -15.65 43.69
CA ASP A 51 -50.72 -15.35 43.54
C ASP A 51 -50.14 -15.84 42.19
N ALA A 52 -50.59 -17.00 41.69
CA ALA A 52 -50.18 -17.50 40.37
C ALA A 52 -50.77 -16.66 39.22
N ILE A 53 -51.99 -16.14 39.36
CA ILE A 53 -52.63 -15.27 38.37
C ILE A 53 -52.01 -13.87 38.38
N THR A 54 -51.69 -13.30 39.56
CA THR A 54 -50.98 -12.02 39.66
C THR A 54 -49.51 -12.13 39.22
N ALA A 55 -48.81 -13.22 39.53
CA ALA A 55 -47.46 -13.46 39.02
C ALA A 55 -47.44 -13.68 37.50
N SER A 56 -48.45 -14.35 36.94
CA SER A 56 -48.59 -14.50 35.49
C SER A 56 -48.92 -13.17 34.79
N GLY A 57 -49.71 -12.29 35.43
CA GLY A 57 -49.96 -10.93 34.94
C GLY A 57 -48.69 -10.07 34.98
N SER A 58 -47.94 -10.10 36.08
CA SER A 58 -46.68 -9.38 36.22
C SER A 58 -45.60 -9.88 35.24
N ALA A 59 -45.54 -11.18 34.97
CA ALA A 59 -44.64 -11.73 33.96
C ALA A 59 -45.04 -11.32 32.53
N ALA A 60 -46.34 -11.23 32.25
CA ALA A 60 -46.85 -10.73 30.96
C ALA A 60 -46.51 -9.25 30.75
N ASP A 61 -46.67 -8.40 31.78
CA ASP A 61 -46.30 -6.98 31.73
C ASP A 61 -44.80 -6.79 31.50
N ILE A 62 -43.95 -7.62 32.12
CA ILE A 62 -42.49 -7.60 31.90
C ILE A 62 -42.15 -8.06 30.49
N ILE A 63 -42.83 -9.08 29.95
CA ILE A 63 -42.64 -9.52 28.57
C ILE A 63 -43.04 -8.41 27.59
N GLU A 64 -44.17 -7.74 27.82
CA GLU A 64 -44.64 -6.63 27.00
C GLU A 64 -43.66 -5.44 27.03
N MET A 65 -43.02 -5.19 28.17
CA MET A 65 -41.97 -4.16 28.29
C MET A 65 -40.64 -4.58 27.63
N LEU A 66 -40.30 -5.87 27.63
CA LEU A 66 -39.05 -6.39 27.05
C LEU A 66 -39.14 -6.63 25.54
N GLU A 67 -40.35 -6.88 25.01
CA GLU A 67 -40.60 -7.09 23.58
C GLU A 67 -40.08 -5.95 22.67
N PRO A 68 -40.32 -4.65 22.95
CA PRO A 68 -39.75 -3.58 22.16
C PRO A 68 -38.23 -3.54 22.25
N LEU A 69 -37.65 -3.79 23.44
CA LEU A 69 -36.20 -3.80 23.62
C LEU A 69 -35.51 -4.93 22.84
N VAL A 70 -36.10 -6.13 22.84
CA VAL A 70 -35.61 -7.27 22.07
C VAL A 70 -35.77 -7.02 20.56
N THR A 71 -36.87 -6.40 20.15
CA THR A 71 -37.14 -6.07 18.75
C THR A 71 -36.19 -4.99 18.23
N GLU A 72 -35.95 -3.93 19.01
CA GLU A 72 -34.96 -2.91 18.70
C GLU A 72 -33.54 -3.47 18.68
N SER A 73 -33.20 -4.32 19.65
CA SER A 73 -31.90 -5.01 19.68
C SER A 73 -31.71 -5.90 18.45
N ARG A 74 -32.74 -6.62 18.01
CA ARG A 74 -32.72 -7.40 16.77
C ARG A 74 -32.53 -6.51 15.55
N LYS A 75 -33.24 -5.39 15.47
CA LYS A 75 -33.11 -4.43 14.37
C LYS A 75 -31.70 -3.83 14.31
N ALA A 76 -31.13 -3.48 15.46
CA ALA A 76 -29.75 -3.00 15.56
C ALA A 76 -28.73 -4.08 15.16
N ALA A 77 -28.94 -5.34 15.56
CA ALA A 77 -28.09 -6.44 15.16
C ALA A 77 -28.12 -6.67 13.63
N LEU A 78 -29.30 -6.59 13.02
CA LEU A 78 -29.44 -6.68 11.56
C LEU A 78 -28.74 -5.53 10.83
N SER A 79 -28.86 -4.30 11.33
CA SER A 79 -28.17 -3.16 10.71
C SER A 79 -26.65 -3.23 10.88
N PHE A 80 -26.16 -3.76 12.00
CA PHE A 80 -24.73 -4.03 12.15
C PHE A 80 -24.24 -5.12 11.20
N ASP A 81 -25.01 -6.19 11.00
CA ASP A 81 -24.62 -7.26 10.07
C ASP A 81 -24.55 -6.74 8.62
N GLU A 82 -25.49 -5.87 8.22
CA GLU A 82 -25.46 -5.18 6.94
C GLU A 82 -24.23 -4.26 6.80
N GLN A 83 -23.96 -3.43 7.81
CA GLN A 83 -22.79 -2.55 7.83
C GLN A 83 -21.46 -3.32 7.80
N ILE A 84 -21.38 -4.48 8.48
CA ILE A 84 -20.19 -5.33 8.45
C ILE A 84 -19.97 -5.91 7.06
N LYS A 85 -21.04 -6.38 6.40
CA LYS A 85 -20.96 -6.88 5.01
C LYS A 85 -20.52 -5.78 4.06
N GLU A 86 -21.08 -4.59 4.18
CA GLU A 86 -20.70 -3.45 3.35
C GLU A 86 -19.24 -3.04 3.59
N LYS A 87 -18.81 -2.91 4.85
CA LYS A 87 -17.42 -2.59 5.19
C LYS A 87 -16.45 -3.65 4.66
N LYS A 88 -16.83 -4.93 4.70
CA LYS A 88 -16.04 -6.03 4.14
C LYS A 88 -15.94 -5.93 2.60
N ARG A 89 -17.04 -5.57 1.93
CA ARG A 89 -17.05 -5.32 0.48
C ARG A 89 -16.12 -4.15 0.12
N LEU A 90 -16.24 -3.03 0.82
CA LEU A 90 -15.40 -1.84 0.60
C LEU A 90 -13.91 -2.13 0.85
N LEU A 91 -13.59 -2.89 1.90
CA LEU A 91 -12.22 -3.35 2.16
C LEU A 91 -11.66 -4.18 1.02
N LYS A 92 -12.46 -5.09 0.46
CA LYS A 92 -12.06 -5.91 -0.67
C LYS A 92 -11.81 -5.04 -1.91
N GLU A 93 -12.74 -4.14 -2.24
CA GLU A 93 -12.61 -3.23 -3.39
C GLU A 93 -11.39 -2.32 -3.26
N LEU A 94 -11.13 -1.80 -2.06
CA LEU A 94 -9.93 -1.01 -1.78
C LEU A 94 -8.66 -1.84 -1.96
N ASN A 95 -8.63 -3.07 -1.46
CA ASN A 95 -7.48 -3.95 -1.63
C ASN A 95 -7.21 -4.24 -3.12
N ASP A 96 -8.25 -4.61 -3.87
CA ASP A 96 -8.13 -4.89 -5.31
C ASP A 96 -7.64 -3.65 -6.09
N ALA A 97 -8.08 -2.45 -5.70
CA ALA A 97 -7.62 -1.19 -6.26
C ALA A 97 -6.15 -0.88 -5.93
N LEU A 98 -5.72 -1.14 -4.69
CA LEU A 98 -4.32 -0.99 -4.26
C LEU A 98 -3.40 -1.97 -5.00
N ASP A 99 -3.80 -3.24 -5.13
CA ASP A 99 -3.05 -4.24 -5.88
C ASP A 99 -2.89 -3.84 -7.35
N SER A 100 -3.97 -3.38 -7.98
CA SER A 100 -3.94 -2.83 -9.34
C SER A 100 -2.98 -1.65 -9.46
N ARG A 101 -2.95 -0.77 -8.45
CA ARG A 101 -2.05 0.39 -8.42
C ARG A 101 -0.59 -0.05 -8.28
N ILE A 102 -0.30 -1.01 -7.40
CA ILE A 102 1.05 -1.58 -7.24
C ILE A 102 1.55 -2.17 -8.57
N ILE A 103 0.72 -2.96 -9.25
CA ILE A 103 1.05 -3.52 -10.56
C ILE A 103 1.37 -2.40 -11.57
N SER A 104 0.52 -1.38 -11.63
CA SER A 104 0.73 -0.24 -12.55
C SER A 104 2.04 0.50 -12.29
N ILE A 105 2.41 0.69 -11.01
CA ILE A 105 3.65 1.36 -10.61
C ILE A 105 4.86 0.49 -10.98
N ASN A 106 4.82 -0.81 -10.70
CA ASN A 106 5.90 -1.73 -11.09
C ASN A 106 6.10 -1.78 -12.60
N LEU A 107 5.02 -1.72 -13.38
CA LEU A 107 5.12 -1.68 -14.84
C LEU A 107 5.70 -0.35 -15.34
N LEU A 108 5.32 0.78 -14.72
CA LEU A 108 5.91 2.09 -15.04
C LEU A 108 7.39 2.16 -14.66
N LEU A 109 7.79 1.59 -13.52
CA LEU A 109 9.19 1.49 -13.10
C LEU A 109 9.98 0.63 -14.07
N SER A 110 9.49 -0.57 -14.40
CA SER A 110 10.15 -1.45 -15.39
C SER A 110 10.29 -0.77 -16.75
N ARG A 111 9.29 0.01 -17.19
CA ARG A 111 9.38 0.83 -18.41
C ARG A 111 10.40 1.96 -18.28
N ALA A 112 10.45 2.64 -17.14
CA ALA A 112 11.42 3.70 -16.88
C ALA A 112 12.85 3.16 -16.87
N ASP A 113 13.09 2.02 -16.22
CA ASP A 113 14.38 1.33 -16.21
C ASP A 113 14.81 0.93 -17.63
N ALA A 114 13.88 0.38 -18.42
CA ALA A 114 14.17 0.02 -19.82
C ALA A 114 14.52 1.25 -20.68
N LEU A 115 13.90 2.42 -20.41
CA LEU A 115 14.23 3.66 -21.10
C LEU A 115 15.58 4.23 -20.64
N GLN A 116 15.88 4.16 -19.34
CA GLN A 116 17.16 4.57 -18.78
C GLN A 116 18.29 3.72 -19.37
N ASN A 117 18.14 2.39 -19.38
CA ASN A 117 19.14 1.49 -19.97
C ASN A 117 19.38 1.81 -21.45
N LYS A 118 18.32 2.06 -22.25
CA LYS A 118 18.48 2.49 -23.65
C LYS A 118 19.20 3.84 -23.79
N LEU A 119 19.00 4.76 -22.85
CA LEU A 119 19.65 6.06 -22.86
C LEU A 119 21.11 5.95 -22.44
N GLU A 120 21.43 5.08 -21.49
CA GLU A 120 22.80 4.73 -21.11
C GLU A 120 23.54 4.04 -22.25
N GLU A 121 22.93 3.05 -22.91
CA GLU A 121 23.49 2.41 -24.13
C GLU A 121 23.78 3.43 -25.23
N ARG A 122 22.86 4.38 -25.48
CA ARG A 122 23.11 5.47 -26.44
C ARG A 122 24.23 6.39 -25.98
N LYS A 123 24.32 6.75 -24.69
CA LYS A 123 25.42 7.57 -24.17
C LYS A 123 26.76 6.84 -24.31
N SER A 124 26.81 5.53 -24.09
CA SER A 124 28.01 4.72 -24.31
C SER A 124 28.39 4.65 -25.80
N GLN A 125 27.43 4.64 -26.72
CA GLN A 125 27.68 4.78 -28.16
C GLN A 125 28.17 6.18 -28.53
N PHE A 126 27.56 7.24 -27.99
CA PHE A 126 27.98 8.63 -28.23
C PHE A 126 29.35 8.99 -27.59
N ASN A 127 29.71 8.36 -26.48
CA ASN A 127 31.06 8.50 -25.89
C ASN A 127 32.15 7.78 -26.71
N PHE A 128 31.78 6.99 -27.73
CA PHE A 128 32.71 6.50 -28.75
C PHE A 128 32.81 7.46 -29.96
N GLU A 129 31.95 8.47 -30.04
CA GLU A 129 31.96 9.56 -31.03
C GLU A 129 32.34 10.91 -30.37
N SER A 130 33.33 10.92 -29.48
CA SER A 130 34.00 12.16 -29.03
C SER A 130 34.88 12.76 -30.14
N SER A 131 34.34 12.91 -31.34
CA SER A 131 34.97 13.52 -32.51
C SER A 131 34.74 15.05 -32.57
N SER A 132 33.90 15.62 -31.70
CA SER A 132 33.71 17.08 -31.68
C SER A 132 34.91 17.84 -31.12
N GLU A 133 35.64 17.27 -30.15
CA GLU A 133 36.86 17.87 -29.61
C GLU A 133 38.00 17.79 -30.63
N THR A 134 38.15 16.66 -31.32
CA THR A 134 39.19 16.49 -32.35
C THR A 134 38.96 17.38 -33.57
N VAL A 135 37.71 17.61 -33.97
CA VAL A 135 37.38 18.44 -35.14
C VAL A 135 37.68 19.92 -34.88
N ILE A 136 37.42 20.43 -33.67
CA ILE A 136 37.74 21.82 -33.30
C ILE A 136 39.26 22.01 -33.23
N ASP A 137 39.99 21.05 -32.66
CA ASP A 137 41.46 21.09 -32.60
C ASP A 137 42.09 21.03 -33.99
N GLN A 138 41.53 20.23 -34.89
CA GLN A 138 41.97 20.10 -36.28
C GLN A 138 41.75 21.40 -37.07
N GLN A 139 40.61 22.07 -36.89
CA GLN A 139 40.34 23.39 -37.51
C GLN A 139 41.30 24.47 -36.99
N ASN A 140 41.56 24.49 -35.68
CA ASN A 140 42.54 25.42 -35.09
C ASN A 140 43.95 25.18 -35.62
N GLN A 141 44.32 23.92 -35.86
CA GLN A 141 45.61 23.56 -36.42
C GLN A 141 45.76 24.00 -37.89
N ILE A 142 44.71 23.86 -38.70
CA ILE A 142 44.65 24.38 -40.07
C ILE A 142 44.88 25.90 -40.08
N ILE A 143 44.14 26.64 -39.22
CA ILE A 143 44.24 28.11 -39.14
C ILE A 143 45.65 28.53 -38.68
N LYS A 144 46.26 27.82 -37.73
CA LYS A 144 47.62 28.10 -37.26
C LYS A 144 48.67 27.93 -38.35
N MET A 145 48.57 26.87 -39.16
CA MET A 145 49.49 26.66 -40.29
C MET A 145 49.27 27.67 -41.41
N TYR A 146 48.01 28.07 -41.68
CA TYR A 146 47.72 29.12 -42.64
C TYR A 146 48.35 30.47 -42.23
N ASN A 147 48.23 30.85 -40.95
CA ASN A 147 48.88 32.06 -40.41
C ASN A 147 50.42 32.00 -40.45
N GLN A 148 51.01 30.82 -40.58
CA GLN A 148 52.45 30.61 -40.76
C GLN A 148 52.88 30.66 -42.24
N ASN A 149 52.00 31.08 -43.16
CA ASN A 149 52.21 31.17 -44.61
C ASN A 149 52.46 29.82 -45.31
N PHE A 150 51.95 28.71 -44.76
CA PHE A 150 51.94 27.43 -45.48
C PHE A 150 50.88 27.44 -46.58
N ASP A 151 51.21 26.85 -47.73
CA ASP A 151 50.28 26.67 -48.84
C ASP A 151 49.22 25.59 -48.52
N ILE A 152 48.04 25.72 -49.13
CA ILE A 152 46.86 24.84 -48.93
C ILE A 152 47.24 23.37 -49.18
N ASP A 153 48.06 23.14 -50.21
CA ASP A 153 48.54 21.82 -50.58
C ASP A 153 49.49 21.22 -49.53
N ALA A 154 50.33 22.05 -48.92
CA ALA A 154 51.26 21.63 -47.88
C ALA A 154 50.54 21.33 -46.55
N ILE A 155 49.50 22.09 -46.23
CA ILE A 155 48.64 21.86 -45.04
C ILE A 155 47.86 20.55 -45.20
N ALA A 156 47.25 20.34 -46.38
CA ALA A 156 46.51 19.12 -46.70
C ALA A 156 47.39 17.86 -46.59
N GLN A 157 48.62 17.91 -47.11
CA GLN A 157 49.57 16.80 -47.01
C GLN A 157 50.04 16.55 -45.58
N ARG A 158 50.28 17.61 -44.79
CA ARG A 158 50.83 17.50 -43.43
C ARG A 158 49.81 17.05 -42.40
N LEU A 159 48.54 17.44 -42.57
CA LEU A 159 47.45 17.04 -41.68
C LEU A 159 46.69 15.82 -42.19
N LEU A 160 47.01 15.32 -43.39
CA LEU A 160 46.32 14.21 -44.05
C LEU A 160 44.81 14.49 -44.24
N ILE A 161 44.49 15.73 -44.59
CA ILE A 161 43.11 16.24 -44.76
C ILE A 161 42.87 16.54 -46.25
N PRO A 162 41.66 16.31 -46.78
CA PRO A 162 41.33 16.71 -48.15
C PRO A 162 41.54 18.20 -48.40
N LYS A 163 42.13 18.54 -49.55
CA LYS A 163 42.39 19.93 -49.97
C LYS A 163 41.13 20.83 -49.91
N GLY A 164 39.98 20.27 -50.26
CA GLY A 164 38.70 20.99 -50.25
C GLY A 164 38.25 21.43 -48.84
N GLU A 165 38.55 20.65 -47.81
CA GLU A 165 38.19 20.98 -46.43
C GLU A 165 39.12 22.07 -45.86
N VAL A 166 40.42 21.98 -46.15
CA VAL A 166 41.40 23.02 -45.82
C VAL A 166 41.02 24.35 -46.46
N GLN A 167 40.64 24.34 -47.74
CA GLN A 167 40.21 25.53 -48.48
C GLN A 167 38.93 26.14 -47.87
N LEU A 168 37.94 25.31 -47.54
CA LEU A 168 36.69 25.77 -46.93
C LEU A 168 36.92 26.50 -45.60
N VAL A 169 37.75 25.93 -44.71
CA VAL A 169 38.07 26.53 -43.40
C VAL A 169 38.77 27.88 -43.57
N ILE A 170 39.71 27.98 -44.52
CA ILE A 170 40.45 29.22 -44.81
C ILE A 170 39.51 30.28 -45.40
N ASP A 171 38.66 29.91 -46.36
CA ASP A 171 37.72 30.83 -47.02
C ASP A 171 36.67 31.37 -46.04
N LEU A 172 36.17 30.51 -45.15
CA LEU A 172 35.32 30.92 -44.04
C LEU A 172 36.06 31.92 -43.12
N LYS A 173 37.30 31.64 -42.72
CA LYS A 173 38.08 32.55 -41.88
C LYS A 173 38.28 33.92 -42.53
N LYS A 174 38.61 33.96 -43.82
CA LYS A 174 38.73 35.21 -44.60
C LYS A 174 37.42 35.97 -44.64
N LYS A 175 36.30 35.27 -44.86
CA LYS A 175 34.97 35.88 -44.91
C LYS A 175 34.55 36.50 -43.57
N PHE A 176 34.88 35.84 -42.45
CA PHE A 176 34.61 36.39 -41.12
C PHE A 176 35.46 37.63 -40.82
N VAL A 177 36.75 37.62 -41.17
CA VAL A 177 37.62 38.80 -41.00
C VAL A 177 37.11 39.98 -41.84
N ALA A 178 36.74 39.73 -43.10
CA ALA A 178 36.17 40.77 -43.97
C ALA A 178 34.82 41.32 -43.46
N MET A 179 34.01 40.49 -42.79
CA MET A 179 32.78 40.95 -42.13
C MET A 179 33.05 41.77 -40.87
N GLU A 180 34.08 41.41 -40.10
CA GLU A 180 34.48 42.15 -38.90
C GLU A 180 35.08 43.52 -39.25
N GLU A 181 35.87 43.60 -40.32
CA GLU A 181 36.43 44.86 -40.84
C GLU A 181 35.36 45.78 -41.43
N ASN A 182 34.33 45.24 -42.09
CA ASN A 182 33.21 46.01 -42.63
C ASN A 182 32.15 46.42 -41.59
N SER A 183 32.22 45.88 -40.36
CA SER A 183 31.28 46.16 -39.28
C SER A 183 31.82 47.16 -38.24
N ARG A 184 33.05 47.65 -38.42
CA ARG A 184 33.66 48.76 -37.66
C ARG A 184 33.60 50.05 -38.46
#